data_AF-A0A9N9NXV8-F1
#
_entry.id   AF-A0A9N9NXV8-F1
#
_cell.length_a   1.000
_cell.length_b   1.000
_cell.length_c   1.000
_cell.angle_alpha   90.00
_cell.angle_beta   90.00
_cell.angle_gamma   90.00
#
_symmetry.space_group_name_H-M   'P 1'
#
loop_
_entity.id
_entity.type
_entity.pdbx_description
1 polymer ?
#
loop_
_entity_poly.entity_id
_entity_poly.type
_entity_poly.pdbx_seq_one_letter_code
_entity_poly.pdbx_strand_id
1 'polypeptide(L)'
;PIKLIEEIVKEIKESGKEKIDPYDTTYFKKGLESYCDQPFNCDPRTAKKYWTKIEQVCAKELSYKVDWSGDPRKVDRTTLLAFGTLLSYYFGIPEHHAYCYKSPHSDEFCVAEIYENFAEYVKKATNEDPNPIFSLDFKYVFKSDGTKIPIPKKLLCDEECYKTVVKMYKSWIKHYKLSPKVFENIFGSEDEFIDYLSCKADDKRDIVRRTTGSYLSPL
;
A
#
# COMPACT_ATOMS: atom_id res chain seq x y z
N PRO A 1 0.92 -4.38 9.70
CA PRO A 1 1.81 -3.39 9.03
C PRO A 1 3.04 -3.01 9.85
N ILE A 2 2.91 -2.42 11.04
CA ILE A 2 4.07 -1.97 11.83
C ILE A 2 5.02 -3.14 12.14
N LYS A 3 4.47 -4.27 12.62
CA LYS A 3 5.26 -5.49 12.86
C LYS A 3 5.98 -6.01 11.61
N LEU A 4 5.34 -5.99 10.44
CA LEU A 4 5.98 -6.40 9.19
C LEU A 4 7.20 -5.50 8.89
N ILE A 5 7.07 -4.18 9.09
CA ILE A 5 8.20 -3.25 8.92
C ILE A 5 9.32 -3.59 9.92
N GLU A 6 8.98 -3.90 11.18
CA GLU A 6 9.96 -4.30 12.20
C GLU A 6 10.72 -5.57 11.79
N GLU A 7 10.04 -6.60 11.26
CA GLU A 7 10.69 -7.81 10.76
C GLU A 7 11.57 -7.53 9.54
N ILE A 8 11.13 -6.72 8.58
CA ILE A 8 11.94 -6.33 7.42
C ILE A 8 13.21 -5.59 7.86
N VAL A 9 13.08 -4.64 8.79
CA VAL A 9 14.22 -3.88 9.34
C VAL A 9 15.18 -4.79 10.08
N LYS A 10 14.67 -5.79 10.80
CA LYS A 10 15.49 -6.80 11.47
C LYS A 10 16.29 -7.61 10.47
N GLU A 11 15.65 -8.14 9.43
CA GLU A 11 16.30 -8.89 8.34
C GLU A 11 17.41 -8.07 7.64
N ILE A 12 17.16 -6.79 7.39
CA ILE A 12 18.15 -5.86 6.83
C ILE A 12 19.36 -5.69 7.77
N LYS A 13 19.11 -5.46 9.07
CA LYS A 13 20.18 -5.26 10.05
C LYS A 13 21.04 -6.51 10.20
N GLU A 14 20.40 -7.68 10.27
CA GLU A 14 21.08 -8.96 10.43
C GLU A 14 21.92 -9.35 9.21
N SER A 15 21.58 -8.85 8.00
CA SER A 15 22.39 -9.13 6.81
C SER A 15 23.70 -8.35 6.72
N GLY A 16 23.91 -7.34 7.58
CA GLY A 16 25.13 -6.52 7.59
C GLY A 16 25.37 -5.68 6.33
N LYS A 17 24.34 -5.46 5.50
CA LYS A 17 24.47 -4.61 4.29
C LYS A 17 24.43 -3.14 4.68
N GLU A 18 25.41 -2.37 4.21
CA GLU A 18 25.46 -0.91 4.43
C GLU A 18 24.54 -0.13 3.49
N LYS A 19 24.22 -0.70 2.32
CA LYS A 19 23.31 -0.13 1.33
C LYS A 19 22.29 -1.16 0.89
N ILE A 20 21.03 -0.74 0.84
CA ILE A 20 19.90 -1.54 0.40
C ILE A 20 19.48 -1.05 -0.98
N ASP A 21 19.36 -1.98 -1.92
CA ASP A 21 18.74 -1.71 -3.21
C ASP A 21 17.22 -1.56 -2.95
N PRO A 22 16.61 -0.39 -3.22
CA PRO A 22 15.18 -0.18 -2.96
C PRO A 22 14.28 -1.07 -3.84
N TYR A 23 14.82 -1.72 -4.85
CA TYR A 23 14.12 -2.64 -5.75
C TYR A 23 14.32 -4.12 -5.38
N ASP A 24 15.22 -4.44 -4.43
CA ASP A 24 15.44 -5.81 -3.95
C ASP A 24 14.32 -6.22 -2.97
N THR A 25 13.50 -7.17 -3.38
CA THR A 25 12.36 -7.68 -2.61
C THR A 25 12.74 -8.78 -1.62
N THR A 26 14.00 -9.21 -1.56
CA THR A 26 14.46 -10.32 -0.70
C THR A 26 14.08 -10.11 0.76
N TYR A 27 14.37 -8.92 1.30
CA TYR A 27 14.08 -8.60 2.70
C TYR A 27 12.58 -8.49 2.98
N PHE A 28 11.81 -8.06 1.98
CA PHE A 28 10.35 -8.04 2.08
C PHE A 28 9.80 -9.46 2.22
N LYS A 29 10.26 -10.40 1.39
CA LYS A 29 9.86 -11.81 1.45
C LYS A 29 10.19 -12.46 2.80
N LYS A 30 11.42 -12.31 3.29
CA LYS A 30 11.82 -12.83 4.61
C LYS A 30 11.03 -12.20 5.76
N GLY A 31 10.77 -10.90 5.66
CA GLY A 31 9.92 -10.20 6.61
C GLY A 31 8.50 -10.74 6.63
N LEU A 32 7.93 -11.10 5.47
CA LEU A 32 6.61 -11.74 5.37
C LEU A 32 6.60 -13.13 6.01
N GLU A 33 7.61 -13.96 5.76
CA GLU A 33 7.74 -15.28 6.41
C GLU A 33 7.71 -15.13 7.94
N SER A 34 8.62 -14.31 8.48
CA SER A 34 8.70 -14.06 9.93
C SER A 34 7.44 -13.43 10.50
N TYR A 35 6.79 -12.53 9.76
CA TYR A 35 5.55 -11.88 10.18
C TYR A 35 4.37 -12.85 10.22
N CYS A 36 4.26 -13.74 9.23
CA CYS A 36 3.14 -14.65 9.06
C CYS A 36 3.25 -15.94 9.87
N ASP A 37 4.45 -16.29 10.34
CA ASP A 37 4.67 -17.38 11.30
C ASP A 37 4.25 -17.00 12.73
N GLN A 38 4.06 -15.70 13.01
CA GLN A 38 3.63 -15.24 14.33
C GLN A 38 2.14 -15.52 14.58
N PRO A 39 1.75 -15.92 15.80
CA PRO A 39 0.34 -16.04 16.15
C PRO A 39 -0.43 -14.72 15.97
N PHE A 40 -1.53 -14.78 15.21
CA PHE A 40 -2.40 -13.64 14.98
C PHE A 40 -3.70 -13.75 15.78
N ASN A 41 -3.84 -12.90 16.80
CA ASN A 41 -4.95 -12.95 17.76
C ASN A 41 -5.79 -11.65 17.78
N CYS A 42 -5.70 -10.80 16.76
CA CYS A 42 -6.48 -9.57 16.73
C CYS A 42 -7.92 -9.85 16.31
N ASP A 43 -8.88 -9.47 17.14
CA ASP A 43 -10.30 -9.55 16.81
C ASP A 43 -10.89 -8.18 16.39
N PRO A 44 -11.91 -8.16 15.51
CA PRO A 44 -12.49 -6.91 15.03
C PRO A 44 -13.13 -6.03 16.11
N ARG A 45 -13.64 -6.59 17.22
CA ARG A 45 -14.27 -5.79 18.28
C ARG A 45 -13.22 -5.03 19.07
N THR A 46 -12.11 -5.67 19.40
CA THR A 46 -10.98 -5.03 20.07
C THR A 46 -10.35 -3.98 19.18
N ALA A 47 -10.10 -4.30 17.91
CA ALA A 47 -9.61 -3.32 16.95
C ALA A 47 -10.55 -2.10 16.85
N LYS A 48 -11.88 -2.33 16.82
CA LYS A 48 -12.88 -1.26 16.80
C LYS A 48 -12.79 -0.29 17.96
N LYS A 49 -12.55 -0.80 19.17
CA LYS A 49 -12.36 0.05 20.36
C LYS A 49 -11.17 0.99 20.17
N TYR A 50 -10.07 0.50 19.59
CA TYR A 50 -8.87 1.32 19.38
C TYR A 50 -9.07 2.38 18.31
N TRP A 51 -9.53 2.02 17.10
CA TRP A 51 -9.70 3.04 16.06
C TRP A 51 -10.79 4.07 16.43
N THR A 52 -11.84 3.67 17.14
CA THR A 52 -12.85 4.63 17.66
C THR A 52 -12.23 5.60 18.67
N LYS A 53 -11.37 5.11 19.57
CA LYS A 53 -10.65 5.97 20.52
C LYS A 53 -9.70 6.93 19.80
N ILE A 54 -9.03 6.47 18.74
CA ILE A 54 -8.16 7.32 17.90
C ILE A 54 -8.98 8.41 17.20
N GLU A 55 -10.14 8.07 16.63
CA GLU A 55 -11.04 9.07 16.03
C GLU A 55 -11.45 10.17 17.02
N GLN A 56 -11.64 9.83 18.29
CA GLN A 56 -11.98 10.79 19.35
C GLN A 56 -10.79 11.64 19.78
N VAL A 57 -9.64 11.01 20.05
CA VAL A 57 -8.44 11.70 20.57
C VAL A 57 -7.80 12.58 19.50
N CYS A 58 -7.76 12.11 18.26
CA CYS A 58 -7.15 12.80 17.12
C CYS A 58 -8.20 13.50 16.23
N ALA A 59 -9.36 13.85 16.80
CA ALA A 59 -10.48 14.41 16.03
C ALA A 59 -10.10 15.66 15.23
N LYS A 60 -9.18 16.48 15.76
CA LYS A 60 -8.68 17.67 15.08
C LYS A 60 -7.85 17.29 13.85
N GLU A 61 -6.83 16.45 14.03
CA GLU A 61 -5.92 16.01 12.97
C GLU A 61 -6.67 15.26 11.87
N LEU A 62 -7.63 14.41 12.24
CA LEU A 62 -8.45 13.63 11.32
C LEU A 62 -9.55 14.45 10.63
N SER A 63 -9.73 15.73 11.02
CA SER A 63 -10.72 16.62 10.38
C SER A 63 -10.22 17.27 9.10
N TYR A 64 -8.90 17.28 8.87
CA TYR A 64 -8.30 17.87 7.69
C TYR A 64 -8.31 16.89 6.51
N LYS A 65 -8.60 17.40 5.32
CA LYS A 65 -8.43 16.67 4.07
C LYS A 65 -6.96 16.67 3.68
N VAL A 66 -6.40 15.49 3.44
CA VAL A 66 -5.00 15.30 3.03
C VAL A 66 -4.95 15.03 1.52
N ASP A 67 -3.99 15.65 0.83
CA ASP A 67 -3.67 15.27 -0.55
C ASP A 67 -2.80 14.01 -0.55
N TRP A 68 -3.43 12.85 -0.51
CA TRP A 68 -2.76 11.54 -0.49
C TRP A 68 -1.92 11.27 -1.75
N SER A 69 -2.27 11.93 -2.86
CA SER A 69 -1.58 11.87 -4.16
C SER A 69 -0.41 12.86 -4.28
N GLY A 70 -0.22 13.71 -3.27
CA GLY A 70 0.83 14.71 -3.20
C GLY A 70 2.19 14.13 -2.80
N ASP A 71 3.20 15.00 -2.74
CA ASP A 71 4.50 14.65 -2.18
C ASP A 71 4.35 14.42 -0.66
N PRO A 72 4.58 13.20 -0.15
CA PRO A 72 4.33 12.87 1.25
C PRO A 72 5.17 13.71 2.22
N ARG A 73 6.30 14.28 1.77
CA ARG A 73 7.17 15.15 2.60
C ARG A 73 6.51 16.47 2.96
N LYS A 74 5.44 16.86 2.27
CA LYS A 74 4.69 18.10 2.49
C LYS A 74 3.52 17.93 3.45
N VAL A 75 3.18 16.69 3.82
CA VAL A 75 2.10 16.41 4.77
C VAL A 75 2.59 16.70 6.19
N ASP A 76 1.78 17.40 6.98
CA ASP A 76 2.10 17.63 8.39
C ASP A 76 2.33 16.30 9.12
N ARG A 77 3.43 16.22 9.88
CA ARG A 77 3.85 14.98 10.55
C ARG A 77 2.82 14.50 11.56
N THR A 78 2.18 15.42 12.29
CA THR A 78 1.18 15.06 13.32
C THR A 78 -0.06 14.48 12.66
N THR A 79 -0.50 15.09 11.57
CA THR A 79 -1.60 14.62 10.71
C THR A 79 -1.28 13.23 10.14
N LEU A 80 -0.08 13.04 9.60
CA LEU A 80 0.36 11.75 9.06
C LEU A 80 0.38 10.66 10.15
N LEU A 81 0.85 10.96 11.35
CA LEU A 81 0.85 10.01 12.47
C LEU A 81 -0.57 9.65 12.93
N ALA A 82 -1.48 10.62 12.98
CA ALA A 82 -2.87 10.38 13.36
C ALA A 82 -3.57 9.44 12.37
N PHE A 83 -3.50 9.74 11.07
CA PHE A 83 -4.06 8.87 10.03
C PHE A 83 -3.34 7.53 9.95
N GLY A 84 -2.01 7.50 10.01
CA GLY A 84 -1.23 6.26 9.97
C GLY A 84 -1.56 5.32 11.13
N THR A 85 -1.74 5.87 12.33
CA THR A 85 -2.17 5.09 13.51
C THR A 85 -3.59 4.57 13.34
N LEU A 86 -4.52 5.43 12.91
CA LEU A 86 -5.90 5.04 12.65
C LEU A 86 -5.97 3.89 11.63
N LEU A 87 -5.31 4.05 10.48
CA LEU A 87 -5.30 3.08 9.39
C LEU A 87 -4.64 1.76 9.82
N SER A 88 -3.56 1.81 10.62
CA SER A 88 -2.92 0.61 11.14
C SER A 88 -3.85 -0.23 12.03
N TYR A 89 -4.68 0.40 12.87
CA TYR A 89 -5.67 -0.32 13.67
C TYR A 89 -6.88 -0.74 12.84
N TYR A 90 -7.31 0.09 11.90
CA TYR A 90 -8.48 -0.17 11.08
C TYR A 90 -8.25 -1.29 10.06
N PHE A 91 -7.13 -1.27 9.35
CA PHE A 91 -6.78 -2.27 8.33
C PHE A 91 -5.86 -3.38 8.83
N GLY A 92 -5.38 -3.34 10.07
CA GLY A 92 -4.43 -4.35 10.54
C GLY A 92 -4.88 -5.82 10.39
N ILE A 93 -6.19 -6.10 10.51
CA ILE A 93 -6.75 -7.45 10.28
C ILE A 93 -6.79 -7.82 8.78
N PRO A 94 -7.46 -7.07 7.90
CA PRO A 94 -7.46 -7.40 6.47
C PRO A 94 -6.05 -7.33 5.84
N GLU A 95 -5.17 -6.44 6.31
CA GLU A 95 -3.77 -6.38 5.88
C GLU A 95 -3.00 -7.62 6.29
N HIS A 96 -3.14 -8.10 7.54
CA HIS A 96 -2.51 -9.35 7.95
C HIS A 96 -2.95 -10.52 7.06
N HIS A 97 -4.26 -10.66 6.82
CA HIS A 97 -4.76 -11.69 5.93
C HIS A 97 -4.25 -11.54 4.49
N ALA A 98 -4.17 -10.31 3.97
CA ALA A 98 -3.62 -10.05 2.64
C ALA A 98 -2.13 -10.38 2.54
N TYR A 99 -1.33 -9.95 3.52
CA TYR A 99 0.11 -10.21 3.57
C TYR A 99 0.44 -11.70 3.72
N CYS A 100 -0.35 -12.43 4.50
CA CYS A 100 -0.11 -13.85 4.77
C CYS A 100 -0.87 -14.80 3.83
N TYR A 101 -1.59 -14.27 2.84
CA TYR A 101 -2.24 -15.08 1.83
C TYR A 101 -1.21 -15.59 0.83
N LYS A 102 -1.06 -16.91 0.75
CA LYS A 102 -0.27 -17.58 -0.27
C LYS A 102 -1.06 -17.75 -1.56
N SER A 103 -0.39 -17.59 -2.69
CA SER A 103 -0.99 -17.82 -4.00
C SER A 103 -1.47 -19.27 -4.12
N PRO A 104 -2.60 -19.56 -4.78
CA PRO A 104 -3.00 -20.94 -5.07
C PRO A 104 -2.09 -21.64 -6.09
N HIS A 105 -1.27 -20.87 -6.81
CA HIS A 105 -0.48 -21.33 -7.95
C HIS A 105 1.04 -21.31 -7.68
N SER A 106 1.45 -20.80 -6.52
CA SER A 106 2.84 -20.76 -6.07
C SER A 106 2.90 -20.93 -4.54
N ASP A 107 4.04 -21.33 -3.99
CA ASP A 107 4.25 -21.35 -2.53
C ASP A 107 4.57 -19.96 -1.93
N GLU A 108 4.49 -18.91 -2.77
CA GLU A 108 4.83 -17.52 -2.45
C GLU A 108 3.63 -16.73 -1.90
N PHE A 109 3.94 -15.65 -1.19
CA PHE A 109 2.92 -14.71 -0.72
C PHE A 109 2.41 -13.87 -1.90
N CYS A 110 1.08 -13.75 -2.03
CA CYS A 110 0.47 -12.99 -3.12
C CYS A 110 0.95 -11.53 -3.18
N VAL A 111 1.17 -10.92 -2.02
CA VAL A 111 1.71 -9.55 -1.91
C VAL A 111 3.16 -9.44 -2.38
N ALA A 112 3.94 -10.52 -2.30
CA ALA A 112 5.31 -10.55 -2.80
C ALA A 112 5.33 -10.53 -4.32
N GLU A 113 4.49 -11.35 -4.98
CA GLU A 113 4.32 -11.35 -6.44
C GLU A 113 3.91 -9.97 -6.96
N ILE A 114 2.91 -9.35 -6.32
CA ILE A 114 2.46 -7.99 -6.66
C ILE A 114 3.61 -6.97 -6.48
N TYR A 115 4.36 -7.08 -5.39
CA TYR A 115 5.42 -6.12 -5.07
C TYR A 115 6.64 -6.27 -5.99
N GLU A 116 6.94 -7.47 -6.49
CA GLU A 116 8.00 -7.70 -7.47
C GLU A 116 7.69 -7.01 -8.81
N ASN A 117 6.49 -7.25 -9.35
CA ASN A 117 6.04 -6.58 -10.57
C ASN A 117 6.00 -5.06 -10.40
N PHE A 118 5.58 -4.60 -9.22
CA PHE A 118 5.61 -3.18 -8.87
C PHE A 118 7.04 -2.63 -8.81
N ALA A 119 7.96 -3.30 -8.13
CA ALA A 119 9.36 -2.88 -8.00
C ALA A 119 10.07 -2.81 -9.36
N GLU A 120 9.84 -3.77 -10.24
CA GLU A 120 10.35 -3.74 -11.62
C GLU A 120 9.85 -2.55 -12.42
N TYR A 121 8.54 -2.27 -12.34
CA TYR A 121 7.96 -1.12 -13.01
C TYR A 121 8.60 0.18 -12.50
N VAL A 122 8.69 0.34 -11.18
CA VAL A 122 9.25 1.56 -10.58
C VAL A 122 10.70 1.71 -10.99
N LYS A 123 11.52 0.65 -10.92
CA LYS A 123 12.92 0.65 -11.35
C LYS A 123 13.09 1.18 -12.77
N LYS A 124 12.28 0.68 -13.71
CA LYS A 124 12.30 1.12 -15.11
C LYS A 124 11.80 2.57 -15.26
N ALA A 125 10.68 2.90 -14.61
CA ALA A 125 10.02 4.20 -14.76
C ALA A 125 10.84 5.35 -14.16
N THR A 126 11.54 5.11 -13.06
CA THR A 126 12.40 6.11 -12.40
C THR A 126 13.81 6.17 -12.98
N ASN A 127 14.14 5.30 -13.94
CA ASN A 127 15.51 5.10 -14.43
C ASN A 127 16.47 4.77 -13.27
N GLU A 128 16.10 3.79 -12.46
CA GLU A 128 16.86 3.26 -11.32
C GLU A 128 17.22 4.31 -10.28
N ASP A 129 16.32 5.28 -10.04
CA ASP A 129 16.51 6.28 -8.97
C ASP A 129 16.76 5.55 -7.64
N PRO A 130 17.84 5.85 -6.90
CA PRO A 130 18.13 5.14 -5.65
C PRO A 130 17.22 5.57 -4.49
N ASN A 131 16.45 6.66 -4.63
CA ASN A 131 15.57 7.17 -3.58
C ASN A 131 14.17 7.54 -4.12
N PRO A 132 13.41 6.58 -4.69
CA PRO A 132 12.06 6.85 -5.12
C PRO A 132 11.16 7.10 -3.91
N ILE A 133 10.27 8.07 -4.00
CA ILE A 133 9.29 8.38 -2.96
C ILE A 133 7.89 8.13 -3.52
N PHE A 134 7.05 7.39 -2.80
CA PHE A 134 5.69 7.10 -3.25
C PHE A 134 4.69 8.08 -2.67
N SER A 135 3.65 8.43 -3.44
CA SER A 135 2.47 9.06 -2.84
C SER A 135 1.83 8.08 -1.84
N LEU A 136 1.17 8.61 -0.81
CA LEU A 136 0.61 7.77 0.28
C LEU A 136 -0.51 6.86 -0.21
N ASP A 137 -1.20 7.25 -1.29
CA ASP A 137 -2.18 6.42 -1.98
C ASP A 137 -1.59 5.56 -3.11
N PHE A 138 -0.27 5.47 -3.24
CA PHE A 138 0.44 4.69 -4.27
C PHE A 138 0.01 4.99 -5.72
N LYS A 139 -0.59 6.15 -5.98
CA LYS A 139 -0.95 6.55 -7.36
C LYS A 139 0.23 7.12 -8.14
N TYR A 140 1.28 7.58 -7.46
CA TYR A 140 2.44 8.20 -8.08
C TYR A 140 3.74 7.79 -7.39
N VAL A 141 4.81 7.77 -8.17
CA VAL A 141 6.19 7.77 -7.67
C VAL A 141 6.85 9.11 -8.03
N PHE A 142 7.60 9.65 -7.08
CA PHE A 142 8.40 10.86 -7.20
C PHE A 142 9.86 10.46 -7.27
N LYS A 143 10.54 10.93 -8.31
CA LYS A 143 12.00 10.85 -8.41
C LYS A 143 12.65 11.84 -7.44
N SER A 144 13.94 11.63 -7.16
CA SER A 144 14.81 12.52 -6.40
C SER A 144 14.86 13.94 -6.98
N ASP A 145 14.72 14.08 -8.30
CA ASP A 145 14.65 15.37 -9.01
C ASP A 145 13.28 16.07 -8.89
N GLY A 146 12.31 15.45 -8.22
CA GLY A 146 10.94 15.95 -8.04
C GLY A 146 9.97 15.59 -9.16
N THR A 147 10.42 14.89 -10.21
CA THR A 147 9.55 14.41 -11.29
C THR A 147 8.50 13.45 -10.73
N LYS A 148 7.24 13.70 -11.05
CA LYS A 148 6.09 12.89 -10.65
C LYS A 148 5.66 11.96 -11.79
N ILE A 149 5.66 10.66 -11.53
CA ILE A 149 5.33 9.62 -12.50
C ILE A 149 4.07 8.88 -12.03
N PRO A 150 3.01 8.77 -12.86
CA PRO A 150 1.82 8.00 -12.50
C PRO A 150 2.13 6.51 -12.49
N ILE A 151 1.62 5.82 -11.47
CA ILE A 151 1.63 4.35 -11.41
C ILE A 151 0.36 3.85 -12.12
N PRO A 152 0.49 3.10 -13.23
CA PRO A 152 -0.64 2.53 -13.94
C PRO A 152 -1.43 1.59 -13.03
N LYS A 153 -2.75 1.66 -13.10
CA LYS A 153 -3.59 0.77 -12.30
C LYS A 153 -3.52 -0.67 -12.81
N LYS A 154 -3.41 -0.82 -14.15
CA LYS A 154 -3.29 -2.12 -14.83
C LYS A 154 -2.14 -2.98 -14.31
N LEU A 155 -1.06 -2.35 -13.85
CA LEU A 155 0.09 -3.02 -13.26
C LEU A 155 -0.28 -3.99 -12.12
N LEU A 156 -1.30 -3.65 -11.33
CA LEU A 156 -1.76 -4.48 -10.22
C LEU A 156 -2.96 -5.36 -10.62
N CYS A 157 -3.68 -4.96 -11.66
CA CYS A 157 -5.03 -5.44 -11.92
C CYS A 157 -5.11 -6.73 -12.72
N ASP A 158 -4.05 -7.06 -13.44
CA ASP A 158 -3.95 -8.32 -14.19
C ASP A 158 -3.58 -9.50 -13.26
N GLU A 159 -3.21 -9.22 -12.01
CA GLU A 159 -2.82 -10.22 -11.01
C GLU A 159 -4.03 -10.83 -10.28
N GLU A 160 -4.18 -12.17 -10.31
CA GLU A 160 -5.20 -12.88 -9.53
C GLU A 160 -5.07 -12.64 -8.02
N CYS A 161 -3.82 -12.52 -7.56
CA CYS A 161 -3.50 -12.14 -6.19
C CYS A 161 -4.12 -10.80 -5.80
N TYR A 162 -4.06 -9.78 -6.67
CA TYR A 162 -4.66 -8.48 -6.39
C TYR A 162 -6.17 -8.56 -6.25
N LYS A 163 -6.84 -9.31 -7.14
CA LYS A 163 -8.30 -9.51 -7.06
C LYS A 163 -8.73 -10.14 -5.73
N THR A 164 -7.95 -11.08 -5.22
CA THR A 164 -8.20 -11.74 -3.94
C THR A 164 -7.99 -10.78 -2.76
N VAL A 165 -6.88 -10.06 -2.75
CA VAL A 165 -6.59 -9.03 -1.74
C VAL A 165 -7.67 -7.95 -1.72
N VAL A 166 -8.11 -7.46 -2.89
CA VAL A 166 -9.20 -6.49 -3.02
C VAL A 166 -10.50 -6.99 -2.39
N LYS A 167 -10.86 -8.27 -2.57
CA LYS A 167 -12.06 -8.85 -1.94
C LYS A 167 -11.99 -8.77 -0.41
N MET A 168 -10.82 -9.00 0.19
CA MET A 168 -10.62 -8.89 1.65
C MET A 168 -10.92 -7.48 2.15
N TYR A 169 -10.35 -6.46 1.49
CA TYR A 169 -10.60 -5.06 1.85
C TYR A 169 -12.06 -4.66 1.64
N LYS A 170 -12.67 -5.03 0.50
CA LYS A 170 -14.08 -4.73 0.21
C LYS A 170 -15.03 -5.34 1.23
N SER A 171 -14.79 -6.58 1.62
CA SER A 171 -15.56 -7.25 2.67
C SER A 171 -15.40 -6.56 4.02
N TRP A 172 -14.16 -6.18 4.37
CA TRP A 172 -13.86 -5.50 5.62
C TRP A 172 -14.60 -4.17 5.76
N ILE A 173 -14.50 -3.28 4.77
CA ILE A 173 -15.13 -1.95 4.85
C ILE A 173 -16.66 -2.02 4.87
N LYS A 174 -17.24 -3.04 4.22
CA LYS A 174 -18.69 -3.26 4.21
C LYS A 174 -19.20 -3.61 5.61
N HIS A 175 -18.43 -4.37 6.38
CA HIS A 175 -18.80 -4.85 7.71
C HIS A 175 -18.34 -3.93 8.85
N TYR A 176 -17.20 -3.25 8.68
CA TYR A 176 -16.57 -2.41 9.69
C TYR A 176 -16.40 -1.00 9.14
N LYS A 177 -17.39 -0.13 9.36
CA LYS A 177 -17.35 1.26 8.88
C LYS A 177 -16.59 2.16 9.86
N LEU A 178 -15.74 3.03 9.33
CA LEU A 178 -15.24 4.22 10.03
C LEU A 178 -16.37 5.26 10.18
N SER A 179 -16.16 6.30 10.99
CA SER A 179 -17.11 7.42 10.98
C SER A 179 -17.14 8.10 9.60
N PRO A 180 -18.31 8.58 9.13
CA PRO A 180 -18.45 9.12 7.77
C PRO A 180 -17.45 10.23 7.44
N LYS A 181 -17.23 11.17 8.37
CA LYS A 181 -16.30 12.29 8.17
C LYS A 181 -14.86 11.82 8.01
N VAL A 182 -14.43 10.84 8.80
CA VAL A 182 -13.09 10.27 8.72
C VAL A 182 -12.93 9.49 7.41
N PHE A 183 -13.94 8.69 7.04
CA PHE A 183 -13.92 7.96 5.78
C PHE A 183 -13.82 8.92 4.58
N GLU A 184 -14.61 9.99 4.57
CA GLU A 184 -14.60 11.02 3.52
C GLU A 184 -13.23 11.72 3.41
N ASN A 185 -12.62 12.05 4.55
CA ASN A 185 -11.31 12.71 4.55
C ASN A 185 -10.16 11.82 4.06
N ILE A 186 -10.29 10.49 4.20
CA ILE A 186 -9.28 9.53 3.74
C ILE A 186 -9.54 9.12 2.29
N PHE A 187 -10.78 8.73 1.99
CA PHE A 187 -11.12 8.02 0.75
C PHE A 187 -12.10 8.77 -0.16
N GLY A 188 -12.66 9.91 0.27
CA GLY A 188 -13.71 10.63 -0.44
C GLY A 188 -15.08 9.99 -0.24
N SER A 189 -15.32 8.85 -0.87
CA SER A 189 -16.58 8.11 -0.75
C SER A 189 -16.36 6.60 -0.83
N GLU A 190 -17.32 5.80 -0.34
CA GLU A 190 -17.24 4.34 -0.44
C GLU A 190 -17.11 3.92 -1.91
N ASP A 191 -17.86 4.58 -2.81
CA ASP A 191 -17.76 4.36 -4.26
C ASP A 191 -16.40 4.73 -4.83
N GLU A 192 -15.79 5.86 -4.43
CA GLU A 192 -14.43 6.23 -4.84
C GLU A 192 -13.38 5.22 -4.37
N PHE A 193 -13.51 4.70 -3.14
CA PHE A 193 -12.61 3.66 -2.64
C PHE A 193 -12.77 2.33 -3.40
N ILE A 194 -14.01 1.91 -3.63
CA ILE A 194 -14.31 0.71 -4.40
C ILE A 194 -13.82 0.86 -5.83
N ASP A 195 -13.99 2.04 -6.42
CA ASP A 195 -13.47 2.38 -7.75
C ASP A 195 -11.95 2.34 -7.77
N TYR A 196 -11.28 2.93 -6.77
CA TYR A 196 -9.82 2.89 -6.59
C TYR A 196 -9.28 1.45 -6.56
N LEU A 197 -9.97 0.53 -5.89
CA LEU A 197 -9.62 -0.90 -5.85
C LEU A 197 -10.09 -1.69 -7.08
N SER A 198 -10.89 -1.10 -7.97
CA SER A 198 -11.48 -1.82 -9.11
C SER A 198 -10.60 -1.77 -10.36
N CYS A 199 -10.55 -2.86 -11.10
CA CYS A 199 -9.78 -2.96 -12.34
C CYS A 199 -10.59 -2.52 -13.57
N LYS A 200 -11.14 -1.30 -13.53
CA LYS A 200 -11.85 -0.73 -14.70
C LYS A 200 -10.84 -0.40 -15.81
N ALA A 201 -11.27 -0.58 -17.06
CA ALA A 201 -10.41 -0.54 -18.25
C ALA A 201 -9.81 0.84 -18.58
N ASP A 202 -10.44 1.92 -18.10
CA ASP A 202 -10.13 3.31 -18.45
C ASP A 202 -9.71 4.13 -17.22
N ASP A 203 -8.53 3.86 -16.66
CA ASP A 203 -7.92 4.77 -15.67
C ASP A 203 -7.08 5.83 -16.38
N LYS A 204 -7.24 7.12 -16.00
CA LYS A 204 -6.44 8.21 -16.58
C LYS A 204 -4.94 8.03 -16.35
N ARG A 205 -4.54 7.26 -15.33
CA ARG A 205 -3.14 6.88 -15.07
C ARG A 205 -2.60 5.87 -16.08
N ASP A 206 -3.48 5.10 -16.73
CA ASP A 206 -3.09 4.16 -17.79
C ASP A 206 -2.83 4.90 -19.13
N ILE A 207 -3.23 6.17 -19.23
CA ILE A 207 -2.88 7.07 -20.33
C ILE A 207 -1.49 7.65 -20.09
N VAL A 208 -0.48 6.79 -19.88
CA VAL A 208 0.91 7.21 -20.04
C VAL A 208 1.09 7.41 -21.54
N ARG A 209 1.00 8.68 -21.99
CA ARG A 209 1.34 9.05 -23.38
C ARG A 209 2.69 8.41 -23.68
N ARG A 210 2.73 7.59 -24.74
CA ARG A 210 3.94 7.06 -25.37
C ARG A 210 4.91 8.20 -25.69
N THR A 211 5.69 8.66 -24.72
CA THR A 211 6.94 9.37 -24.98
C THR A 211 7.96 8.30 -25.31
N THR A 212 7.96 7.92 -26.59
CA THR A 212 9.07 7.32 -27.33
C THR A 212 9.89 6.24 -26.60
N GLY A 213 9.48 4.98 -26.78
CA GLY A 213 10.27 3.81 -26.39
C GLY A 213 9.40 2.62 -26.01
N SER A 214 8.90 1.91 -27.02
CA SER A 214 8.33 0.55 -26.98
C SER A 214 8.16 -0.12 -25.60
N TYR A 215 6.96 -0.01 -25.01
CA TYR A 215 6.48 -0.99 -24.04
C TYR A 215 5.73 -2.08 -24.80
N LEU A 216 6.43 -3.20 -24.98
CA LEU A 216 5.89 -4.54 -25.24
C LEU A 216 5.00 -4.68 -26.50
N SER A 217 5.64 -4.97 -27.64
CA SER A 217 5.00 -5.78 -28.69
C SER A 217 5.13 -7.27 -28.31
N PRO A 218 4.10 -8.09 -28.52
CA PRO A 218 4.26 -9.54 -28.51
C PRO A 218 4.90 -9.99 -29.84
N LEU A 219 5.94 -10.82 -29.76
CA LEU A 219 6.21 -11.85 -30.77
C LEU A 219 5.73 -13.17 -30.19
#